data_AF-A0A0B1SCN4-F1
#
_entry.id   AF-A0A0B1SCN4-F1
#
_cell.length_a   1.000
_cell.length_b   1.000
_cell.length_c   1.000
_cell.angle_alpha   90.00
_cell.angle_beta   90.00
_cell.angle_gamma   90.00
#
_symmetry.space_group_name_H-M   'P 1'
#
loop_
_entity.id
_entity.type
_entity.pdbx_description
1 polymer ?
#
loop_
_entity_poly.entity_id
_entity_poly.type
_entity_poly.pdbx_seq_one_letter_code
_entity_poly.pdbx_strand_id
1 'polypeptide(L)'
;AQQTCMSMQNANESPTLAELSALVMHPPHGEPNKFLWLGPSGITIGKVNLSADKPRDIMEEVDHMDHRRVEGRLECPVGVSLSEYHMLLAYPHKLNAFSIYTKTVVYEDVWPQDYGNAVGLVNDPTSEFQWLFTKQMTMKYKPMDESRYVWRVFLERGDYAKALMIARSRLQIDPEAHELVLKRQAEKFLADGNYTAAAEILAQSTESFEAVVLKFMSNDDARRLGLKTLLEKKLESLQRPEASFLRYQNSHFLLGCYLF
;
A
#
# COMPACT_ATOMS: atom_id res chain seq x y z
N ALA A 1 -1.59 19.42 -24.27
CA ALA A 1 -2.19 20.55 -23.51
C ALA A 1 -1.36 20.74 -22.25
N GLN A 2 -0.64 21.85 -22.17
CA GLN A 2 0.31 22.15 -21.08
C GLN A 2 -0.46 22.63 -19.85
N GLN A 3 -0.33 21.91 -18.72
CA GLN A 3 -0.68 22.43 -17.40
C GLN A 3 0.56 23.12 -16.83
N THR A 4 0.62 24.43 -17.02
CA THR A 4 1.55 25.31 -16.33
C THR A 4 0.84 25.87 -15.11
N CYS A 5 1.11 25.31 -13.93
CA CYS A 5 0.80 25.98 -12.66
C CYS A 5 2.11 26.56 -12.13
N MET A 6 2.45 27.78 -12.57
CA MET A 6 3.44 28.59 -11.87
C MET A 6 2.69 29.51 -10.90
N SER A 7 2.92 29.29 -9.62
CA SER A 7 2.73 30.31 -8.59
C SER A 7 4.11 30.53 -7.95
N MET A 8 4.82 31.57 -8.39
CA MET A 8 5.95 32.11 -7.63
C MET A 8 5.41 33.24 -6.77
N GLN A 9 5.34 33.02 -5.46
CA GLN A 9 5.04 34.07 -4.49
C GLN A 9 6.32 34.53 -3.78
N ASN A 10 6.38 35.83 -3.49
CA ASN A 10 7.52 36.54 -2.91
C ASN A 10 7.97 35.94 -1.57
N ALA A 11 9.28 35.71 -1.45
CA ALA A 11 9.91 34.93 -0.37
C ALA A 11 10.11 35.67 0.98
N ASN A 12 9.36 36.73 1.27
CA ASN A 12 9.61 37.61 2.43
C ASN A 12 8.47 37.74 3.47
N GLU A 13 7.39 36.99 3.35
CA GLU A 13 6.34 36.96 4.37
C GLU A 13 6.16 35.53 4.91
N SER A 14 6.03 35.39 6.23
CA SER A 14 5.58 34.13 6.83
C SER A 14 4.22 33.79 6.24
N PRO A 15 4.03 32.63 5.58
CA PRO A 15 2.79 32.34 4.88
C PRO A 15 1.63 32.39 5.86
N THR A 16 0.65 33.23 5.57
CA THR A 16 -0.58 33.27 6.36
C THR A 16 -1.36 31.99 6.09
N LEU A 17 -2.04 31.45 7.12
CA LEU A 17 -2.79 30.19 7.07
C LEU A 17 -3.81 30.10 5.91
N ALA A 18 -4.18 31.25 5.32
CA ALA A 18 -5.13 31.38 4.23
C ALA A 18 -4.53 31.11 2.83
N GLU A 19 -3.20 31.06 2.67
CA GLU A 19 -2.55 30.98 1.35
C GLU A 19 -2.17 29.56 0.90
N LEU A 20 -2.26 28.55 1.77
CA LEU A 20 -1.87 27.18 1.46
C LEU A 20 -3.06 26.23 1.44
N SER A 21 -4.09 26.56 0.65
CA SER A 21 -5.12 25.59 0.28
C SER A 21 -4.72 24.87 -1.00
N ALA A 22 -4.60 23.55 -0.96
CA ALA A 22 -4.16 22.76 -2.11
C ALA A 22 -5.03 21.50 -2.26
N LEU A 23 -5.56 21.29 -3.46
CA LEU A 23 -6.27 20.06 -3.84
C LEU A 23 -5.38 19.23 -4.74
N VAL A 24 -5.11 18.00 -4.34
CA VAL A 24 -4.36 17.02 -5.12
C VAL A 24 -5.25 15.81 -5.39
N MET A 25 -5.20 15.28 -6.60
CA MET A 25 -5.93 14.09 -7.00
C MET A 25 -4.97 13.00 -7.48
N HIS A 26 -5.35 11.73 -7.27
CA HIS A 26 -4.58 10.57 -7.71
C HIS A 26 -5.51 9.49 -8.29
N PRO A 27 -5.11 8.79 -9.38
CA PRO A 27 -3.91 9.04 -10.19
C PRO A 27 -3.97 10.37 -10.96
N PRO A 28 -2.82 10.98 -11.28
CA PRO A 28 -2.75 12.24 -12.05
C PRO A 28 -3.09 12.05 -13.54
N HIS A 29 -2.98 10.81 -14.04
CA HIS A 29 -3.41 10.42 -15.38
C HIS A 29 -4.45 9.32 -15.28
N GLY A 30 -5.53 9.44 -16.06
CA GLY A 30 -6.68 8.54 -16.01
C GLY A 30 -7.79 9.08 -15.12
N GLU A 31 -8.59 8.16 -14.56
CA GLU A 31 -9.71 8.51 -13.68
C GLU A 31 -9.22 8.62 -12.23
N PRO A 32 -9.22 9.83 -11.64
CA PRO A 32 -8.85 9.99 -10.24
C PRO A 32 -9.84 9.24 -9.36
N ASN A 33 -9.31 8.46 -8.42
CA ASN A 33 -10.10 7.69 -7.45
C ASN A 33 -9.92 8.18 -6.01
N LYS A 34 -8.93 9.04 -5.78
CA LYS A 34 -8.60 9.61 -4.46
C LYS A 34 -8.30 11.10 -4.59
N PHE A 35 -8.63 11.84 -3.55
CA PHE A 35 -8.25 13.23 -3.42
C PHE A 35 -7.67 13.51 -2.03
N LEU A 36 -6.83 14.54 -1.97
CA LEU A 36 -6.29 15.11 -0.76
C LEU A 36 -6.51 16.62 -0.83
N TRP A 37 -7.14 17.17 0.20
CA TRP A 37 -7.38 18.60 0.36
C TRP A 37 -6.61 19.10 1.57
N LEU A 38 -5.60 19.92 1.33
CA LEU A 38 -4.97 20.74 2.35
C LEU A 38 -5.79 22.01 2.50
N GLY A 39 -6.31 22.27 3.71
CA GLY A 39 -7.03 23.48 4.02
C GLY A 39 -6.64 24.06 5.39
N PRO A 40 -7.29 25.16 5.81
CA PRO A 40 -6.97 25.82 7.08
C PRO A 40 -7.26 24.98 8.32
N SER A 41 -8.26 24.09 8.26
CA SER A 41 -8.62 23.21 9.38
C SER A 41 -7.69 22.00 9.50
N GLY A 42 -7.09 21.56 8.40
CA GLY A 42 -6.30 20.34 8.36
C GLY A 42 -6.17 19.78 6.95
N ILE A 43 -5.97 18.46 6.88
CA ILE A 43 -5.80 17.69 5.67
C ILE A 43 -6.96 16.70 5.57
N THR A 44 -7.83 16.88 4.58
CA THR A 44 -8.91 15.95 4.27
C THR A 44 -8.47 14.97 3.20
N ILE A 45 -8.79 13.69 3.36
CA ILE A 45 -8.56 12.65 2.37
C ILE A 45 -9.90 12.02 2.03
N GLY A 46 -10.12 11.77 0.75
CA GLY A 46 -11.36 11.16 0.30
C GLY A 46 -11.22 10.38 -0.98
N LYS A 47 -12.33 9.80 -1.39
CA LYS A 47 -12.48 9.07 -2.66
C LYS A 47 -13.21 9.93 -3.65
N VAL A 48 -12.86 9.73 -4.92
CA VAL A 48 -13.56 10.33 -6.05
C VAL A 48 -14.31 9.22 -6.77
N ASN A 49 -15.63 9.36 -6.87
CA ASN A 49 -16.49 8.47 -7.63
C ASN A 49 -17.15 9.25 -8.78
N LEU A 50 -16.52 9.20 -9.96
CA LEU A 50 -17.00 9.90 -11.14
C LEU A 50 -18.30 9.31 -11.71
N SER A 51 -18.69 8.11 -11.28
CA SER A 51 -19.91 7.42 -11.72
C SER A 51 -21.11 7.67 -10.80
N ALA A 52 -21.01 8.60 -9.85
CA ALA A 52 -22.10 8.88 -8.92
C ALA A 52 -23.31 9.54 -9.60
N ASP A 53 -24.53 9.06 -9.28
CA ASP A 53 -25.78 9.60 -9.83
C ASP A 53 -26.05 11.06 -9.41
N LYS A 54 -25.56 11.45 -8.22
CA LYS A 54 -25.71 12.80 -7.68
C LYS A 54 -24.35 13.50 -7.66
N PRO A 55 -24.27 14.77 -8.11
CA PRO A 55 -23.02 15.54 -8.07
C PRO A 55 -22.40 15.67 -6.68
N ARG A 56 -23.22 15.59 -5.61
CA ARG A 56 -22.75 15.67 -4.23
C ARG A 56 -22.03 14.41 -3.75
N ASP A 57 -22.29 13.28 -4.41
CA ASP A 57 -21.72 11.98 -4.03
C ASP A 57 -20.43 11.69 -4.82
N ILE A 58 -19.96 12.65 -5.65
CA ILE A 58 -18.71 12.53 -6.43
C ILE A 58 -17.48 12.54 -5.52
N MET A 59 -17.49 13.37 -4.48
CA MET A 59 -16.40 13.45 -3.50
C MET A 59 -16.89 12.92 -2.16
N GLU A 60 -16.35 11.79 -1.75
CA GLU A 60 -16.64 11.18 -0.45
C GLU A 60 -15.46 11.46 0.49
N GLU A 61 -15.68 12.27 1.51
CA GLU A 61 -14.70 12.48 2.57
C GLU A 61 -14.58 11.19 3.40
N VAL A 62 -13.39 10.62 3.43
CA VAL A 62 -13.11 9.39 4.19
C VAL A 62 -12.50 9.74 5.54
N ASP A 63 -11.67 10.76 5.59
CA ASP A 63 -10.93 11.14 6.79
C ASP A 63 -10.51 12.60 6.81
N HIS A 64 -10.33 13.16 8.01
CA HIS A 64 -9.80 14.50 8.23
C HIS A 64 -8.73 14.48 9.33
N MET A 65 -7.55 15.01 9.05
CA MET A 65 -6.44 15.13 9.99
C MET A 65 -6.19 16.60 10.31
N ASP A 66 -6.30 16.98 11.58
CA ASP A 66 -5.97 18.34 12.01
C ASP A 66 -4.47 18.63 11.84
N HIS A 67 -4.14 19.91 11.61
CA HIS A 67 -2.74 20.35 11.60
C HIS A 67 -2.04 20.02 12.91
N ARG A 68 -0.84 19.45 12.81
CA ARG A 68 -0.03 19.12 13.98
C ARG A 68 0.34 20.41 14.71
N ARG A 69 0.25 20.39 16.04
CA ARG A 69 0.77 21.46 16.90
C ARG A 69 2.10 21.04 17.50
N VAL A 70 3.14 21.82 17.28
CA VAL A 70 4.47 21.65 17.87
C VAL A 70 4.79 22.92 18.65
N GLU A 71 5.06 22.80 19.95
CA GLU A 71 5.35 23.93 20.84
C GLU A 71 4.28 25.04 20.80
N GLY A 72 3.01 24.65 20.66
CA GLY A 72 1.87 25.59 20.59
C GLY A 72 1.69 26.28 19.23
N ARG A 73 2.61 26.10 18.28
CA ARG A 73 2.50 26.59 16.90
C ARG A 73 1.90 25.53 15.99
N LEU A 74 1.05 25.96 15.06
CA LEU A 74 0.54 25.10 14.00
C LEU A 74 1.67 24.84 13.00
N GLU A 75 2.01 23.57 12.81
CA GLU A 75 2.95 23.14 11.79
C GLU A 75 2.14 22.81 10.53
N CYS A 76 2.09 23.76 9.61
CA CYS A 76 1.40 23.61 8.33
C CYS A 76 2.38 23.16 7.25
N PRO A 77 2.03 22.16 6.43
CA PRO A 77 2.86 21.77 5.31
C PRO A 77 2.84 22.86 4.23
N VAL A 78 4.01 23.11 3.65
CA VAL A 78 4.24 24.04 2.52
C VAL A 78 3.83 23.40 1.20
N GLY A 79 3.85 22.07 1.11
CA GLY A 79 3.44 21.33 -0.08
C GLY A 79 2.92 19.95 0.25
N VAL A 80 2.03 19.45 -0.60
CA VAL A 80 1.42 18.13 -0.47
C VAL A 80 1.52 17.36 -1.78
N SER A 81 1.70 16.04 -1.68
CA SER A 81 1.67 15.12 -2.82
C SER A 81 1.00 13.83 -2.39
N LEU A 82 0.33 13.17 -3.33
CA LEU A 82 -0.41 11.94 -3.10
C LEU A 82 0.17 10.82 -3.99
N SER A 83 0.36 9.64 -3.41
CA SER A 83 0.66 8.40 -4.13
C SER A 83 -0.47 7.39 -3.94
N GLU A 84 -0.28 6.14 -4.36
CA GLU A 84 -1.33 5.13 -4.25
C GLU A 84 -1.61 4.75 -2.79
N TYR A 85 -0.57 4.70 -1.94
CA TYR A 85 -0.68 4.25 -0.55
C TYR A 85 -0.20 5.28 0.48
N HIS A 86 0.49 6.34 0.04
CA HIS A 86 1.07 7.35 0.91
C HIS A 86 0.65 8.76 0.52
N MET A 87 0.69 9.64 1.50
CA MET A 87 0.62 11.08 1.32
C MET A 87 1.94 11.68 1.82
N LEU A 88 2.51 12.60 1.05
CA LEU A 88 3.73 13.29 1.41
C LEU A 88 3.40 14.73 1.79
N LEU A 89 3.88 15.13 2.96
CA LEU A 89 3.72 16.45 3.53
C LEU A 89 5.11 17.08 3.66
N ALA A 90 5.36 18.12 2.87
CA ALA A 90 6.57 18.90 2.95
C ALA A 90 6.39 20.03 3.97
N TYR A 91 7.18 20.02 5.03
CA TYR A 91 7.28 21.09 6.03
C TYR A 91 8.55 21.91 5.78
N PRO A 92 8.73 23.07 6.44
CA PRO A 92 9.88 23.93 6.18
C PRO A 92 11.25 23.24 6.27
N HIS A 93 11.43 22.27 7.18
CA HIS A 93 12.73 21.61 7.40
C HIS A 93 12.67 20.07 7.35
N LYS A 94 11.53 19.51 6.98
CA LYS A 94 11.34 18.06 6.94
C LYS A 94 10.29 17.65 5.92
N LEU A 95 10.39 16.42 5.45
CA LEU A 95 9.41 15.77 4.61
C LEU A 95 8.88 14.54 5.32
N ASN A 96 7.57 14.47 5.51
CA ASN A 96 6.93 13.33 6.16
C ASN A 96 6.07 12.59 5.14
N ALA A 97 6.30 11.29 4.97
CA ALA A 97 5.39 10.41 4.28
C ALA A 97 4.50 9.70 5.30
N PHE A 98 3.19 9.87 5.18
CA PHE A 98 2.19 9.18 5.97
C PHE A 98 1.55 8.08 5.13
N SER A 99 1.25 6.93 5.75
CA SER A 99 0.38 5.96 5.12
C SER A 99 -1.07 6.41 5.22
N ILE A 100 -1.78 6.38 4.09
CA ILE A 100 -3.21 6.73 4.01
C ILE A 100 -4.04 5.79 4.91
N TYR A 101 -3.58 4.54 5.10
CA TYR A 101 -4.33 3.53 5.84
C TYR A 101 -4.02 3.54 7.33
N THR A 102 -2.75 3.55 7.73
CA THR A 102 -2.40 3.51 9.16
C THR A 102 -2.39 4.89 9.82
N LYS A 103 -2.35 5.96 9.02
CA LYS A 103 -2.18 7.35 9.47
C LYS A 103 -0.89 7.57 10.27
N THR A 104 0.07 6.65 10.13
CA THR A 104 1.38 6.75 10.78
C THR A 104 2.41 7.30 9.81
N VAL A 105 3.40 8.02 10.33
CA VAL A 105 4.59 8.41 9.56
C VAL A 105 5.36 7.14 9.24
N VAL A 106 5.49 6.83 7.95
CA VAL A 106 6.26 5.67 7.47
C VAL A 106 7.68 6.06 7.10
N TYR A 107 7.90 7.33 6.80
CA TYR A 107 9.20 7.88 6.43
C TYR A 107 9.26 9.35 6.80
N GLU A 108 10.39 9.77 7.37
CA GLU A 108 10.69 11.14 7.71
C GLU A 108 12.11 11.45 7.19
N ASP A 109 12.23 12.51 6.41
CA ASP A 109 13.51 13.04 5.96
C ASP A 109 13.68 14.46 6.51
N VAL A 110 14.76 14.70 7.24
CA VAL A 110 15.10 15.99 7.84
C VAL A 110 16.44 16.41 7.27
N TRP A 111 16.47 17.58 6.65
CA TRP A 111 17.69 18.10 6.03
C TRP A 111 18.34 19.21 6.85
N PRO A 112 19.65 19.43 6.70
CA PRO A 112 20.36 20.53 7.34
C PRO A 112 19.78 21.89 6.97
N GLN A 113 19.86 22.84 7.91
CA GLN A 113 19.39 24.22 7.70
C GLN A 113 20.09 24.91 6.52
N ASP A 114 21.28 24.45 6.15
CA ASP A 114 22.04 24.92 5.01
C ASP A 114 21.27 24.81 3.70
N TYR A 115 20.41 23.79 3.50
CA TYR A 115 19.62 23.68 2.26
C TYR A 115 18.46 24.68 2.20
N GLY A 116 18.18 25.36 3.32
CA GLY A 116 17.09 26.31 3.47
C GLY A 116 15.72 25.63 3.59
N ASN A 117 14.69 26.47 3.63
CA ASN A 117 13.32 25.99 3.84
C ASN A 117 12.77 25.35 2.57
N ALA A 118 11.91 24.34 2.73
CA ALA A 118 11.06 23.85 1.63
C ALA A 118 10.20 24.99 1.08
N VAL A 119 10.13 25.05 -0.24
CA VAL A 119 9.34 26.02 -1.01
C VAL A 119 8.12 25.34 -1.63
N GLY A 120 8.26 24.09 -2.05
CA GLY A 120 7.15 23.34 -2.64
C GLY A 120 7.48 21.89 -2.92
N LEU A 121 6.42 21.09 -3.13
CA LEU A 121 6.48 19.67 -3.46
C LEU A 121 5.64 19.44 -4.71
N VAL A 122 6.21 18.78 -5.71
CA VAL A 122 5.55 18.50 -6.99
C VAL A 122 5.67 17.01 -7.31
N ASN A 123 4.58 16.41 -7.79
CA ASN A 123 4.59 15.07 -8.36
C ASN A 123 4.80 15.17 -9.87
N ASP A 124 5.80 14.45 -10.40
CA ASP A 124 5.94 14.25 -11.84
C ASP A 124 5.15 12.99 -12.25
N PRO A 125 4.02 13.15 -12.96
CA PRO A 125 3.11 12.05 -13.26
C PRO A 125 3.67 11.10 -14.33
N THR A 126 4.71 11.51 -15.07
CA THR A 126 5.32 10.65 -16.10
C THR A 126 6.39 9.74 -15.49
N SER A 127 7.18 10.27 -14.56
CA SER A 127 8.29 9.54 -13.94
C SER A 127 7.95 8.94 -12.58
N GLU A 128 6.78 9.28 -12.03
CA GLU A 128 6.31 8.94 -10.68
C GLU A 128 7.27 9.42 -9.57
N PHE A 129 8.13 10.39 -9.89
CA PHE A 129 9.03 11.01 -8.92
C PHE A 129 8.35 12.19 -8.22
N GLN A 130 8.66 12.35 -6.94
CA GLN A 130 8.25 13.48 -6.14
C GLN A 130 9.45 14.41 -5.98
N TRP A 131 9.32 15.63 -6.47
CA TRP A 131 10.35 16.64 -6.46
C TRP A 131 10.06 17.65 -5.36
N LEU A 132 11.00 17.78 -4.44
CA LEU A 132 10.96 18.77 -3.37
C LEU A 132 11.95 19.88 -3.71
N PHE A 133 11.48 21.11 -3.70
CA PHE A 133 12.29 22.29 -3.92
C PHE A 133 12.54 22.99 -2.59
N THR A 134 13.81 23.20 -2.27
CA THR A 134 14.24 24.05 -1.16
C THR A 134 14.85 25.34 -1.71
N LYS A 135 15.14 26.32 -0.86
CA LYS A 135 15.76 27.59 -1.30
C LYS A 135 17.11 27.40 -2.00
N GLN A 136 17.85 26.32 -1.68
CA GLN A 136 19.22 26.13 -2.19
C GLN A 136 19.43 24.82 -2.96
N MET A 137 18.55 23.82 -2.80
CA MET A 137 18.72 22.50 -3.40
C MET A 137 17.39 21.90 -3.88
N THR A 138 17.46 21.04 -4.90
CA THR A 138 16.32 20.22 -5.34
C THR A 138 16.57 18.77 -4.92
N MET A 139 15.58 18.17 -4.25
CA MET A 139 15.64 16.79 -3.76
C MET A 139 14.63 15.93 -4.53
N LYS A 140 15.03 14.69 -4.79
CA LYS A 140 14.24 13.73 -5.55
C LYS A 140 13.84 12.56 -4.65
N TYR A 141 12.54 12.33 -4.55
CA TYR A 141 11.98 11.19 -3.83
C TYR A 141 11.31 10.24 -4.82
N LYS A 142 11.58 8.96 -4.65
CA LYS A 142 10.86 7.90 -5.37
C LYS A 142 10.22 6.98 -4.33
N PRO A 143 8.91 6.75 -4.41
CA PRO A 143 8.31 5.68 -3.65
C PRO A 143 8.86 4.34 -4.11
N MET A 144 9.56 3.64 -3.21
CA MET A 144 10.13 2.31 -3.48
C MET A 144 9.27 1.28 -2.78
N ASP A 145 8.57 0.44 -3.56
CA ASP A 145 7.81 -0.69 -3.06
C ASP A 145 6.75 -0.32 -1.99
N GLU A 146 5.94 0.70 -2.26
CA GLU A 146 4.94 1.23 -1.32
C GLU A 146 3.93 0.17 -0.84
N SER A 147 3.65 -0.82 -1.69
CA SER A 147 2.73 -1.91 -1.40
C SER A 147 3.27 -2.93 -0.39
N ARG A 148 4.55 -2.83 0.00
CA ARG A 148 5.27 -3.88 0.75
C ARG A 148 4.61 -4.32 2.03
N TYR A 149 4.13 -3.37 2.83
CA TYR A 149 3.53 -3.65 4.14
C TYR A 149 2.03 -3.42 4.18
N VAL A 150 1.42 -3.04 3.05
CA VAL A 150 0.00 -2.71 2.96
C VAL A 150 -0.87 -3.93 3.29
N TRP A 151 -0.46 -5.14 2.89
CA TRP A 151 -1.17 -6.38 3.21
C TRP A 151 -1.30 -6.60 4.72
N ARG A 152 -0.32 -6.17 5.52
CA ARG A 152 -0.34 -6.31 6.98
C ARG A 152 -1.42 -5.42 7.59
N VAL A 153 -1.58 -4.21 7.07
CA VAL A 153 -2.61 -3.26 7.51
C VAL A 153 -4.00 -3.83 7.26
N PHE A 154 -4.24 -4.42 6.08
CA PHE A 154 -5.51 -5.08 5.79
C PHE A 154 -5.72 -6.34 6.63
N LEU A 155 -4.66 -7.08 6.91
CA LEU A 155 -4.70 -8.27 7.76
C LEU A 155 -5.12 -7.92 9.20
N GLU A 156 -4.58 -6.84 9.77
CA GLU A 156 -4.92 -6.35 11.10
C GLU A 156 -6.35 -5.81 11.18
N ARG A 157 -6.84 -5.22 10.09
CA ARG A 157 -8.25 -4.78 9.97
C ARG A 157 -9.24 -5.93 9.79
N GLY A 158 -8.76 -7.15 9.53
CA GLY A 158 -9.60 -8.32 9.25
C GLY A 158 -10.11 -8.40 7.80
N ASP A 159 -9.61 -7.57 6.90
CA ASP A 159 -9.92 -7.57 5.46
C ASP A 159 -9.02 -8.59 4.72
N TYR A 160 -9.21 -9.88 5.01
CA TYR A 160 -8.37 -10.95 4.46
C TYR A 160 -8.39 -11.03 2.93
N ALA A 161 -9.54 -10.72 2.29
CA ALA A 161 -9.66 -10.78 0.83
C ALA A 161 -8.72 -9.79 0.12
N LYS A 162 -8.65 -8.54 0.61
CA LYS A 162 -7.74 -7.51 0.08
C LYS A 162 -6.29 -7.82 0.41
N ALA A 163 -6.02 -8.25 1.65
CA ALA A 163 -4.68 -8.66 2.06
C ALA A 163 -4.13 -9.79 1.17
N LEU A 164 -4.96 -10.80 0.88
CA LEU A 164 -4.58 -11.94 0.05
C LEU A 164 -4.37 -11.53 -1.41
N MET A 165 -5.21 -10.64 -1.96
CA MET A 165 -5.04 -10.11 -3.30
C MET A 165 -3.69 -9.38 -3.46
N ILE A 166 -3.35 -8.52 -2.50
CA ILE A 166 -2.07 -7.78 -2.51
C ILE A 166 -0.88 -8.74 -2.30
N ALA A 167 -1.01 -9.73 -1.42
CA ALA A 167 0.07 -10.69 -1.20
C ALA A 167 0.28 -11.60 -2.44
N ARG A 168 -0.81 -12.00 -3.12
CA ARG A 168 -0.74 -12.79 -4.36
C ARG A 168 -0.08 -12.03 -5.50
N SER A 169 -0.38 -10.75 -5.67
CA SER A 169 0.27 -9.95 -6.72
C SER A 169 1.79 -9.81 -6.49
N ARG A 170 2.24 -10.01 -5.25
CA ARG A 170 3.66 -9.92 -4.83
C ARG A 170 4.31 -11.27 -4.56
N LEU A 171 3.69 -12.38 -4.96
CA LEU A 171 4.17 -13.74 -4.67
C LEU A 171 5.60 -14.01 -5.17
N GLN A 172 6.03 -13.37 -6.26
CA GLN A 172 7.39 -13.52 -6.81
C GLN A 172 8.47 -12.79 -6.00
N ILE A 173 8.09 -11.75 -5.25
CA ILE A 173 9.02 -10.89 -4.51
C ILE A 173 9.03 -11.29 -3.03
N ASP A 174 7.85 -11.54 -2.47
CA ASP A 174 7.66 -11.80 -1.05
C ASP A 174 6.66 -12.95 -0.85
N PRO A 175 7.09 -14.20 -1.08
CA PRO A 175 6.22 -15.36 -0.89
C PRO A 175 5.82 -15.56 0.58
N GLU A 176 6.65 -15.11 1.52
CA GLU A 176 6.38 -15.21 2.96
C GLU A 176 5.16 -14.39 3.37
N ALA A 177 4.95 -13.21 2.78
CA ALA A 177 3.77 -12.39 3.02
C ALA A 177 2.46 -13.13 2.66
N HIS A 178 2.45 -13.86 1.54
CA HIS A 178 1.28 -14.65 1.13
C HIS A 178 0.97 -15.77 2.11
N GLU A 179 2.00 -16.51 2.53
CA GLU A 179 1.85 -17.58 3.53
C GLU A 179 1.33 -17.05 4.86
N LEU A 180 1.84 -15.91 5.33
CA LEU A 180 1.40 -15.34 6.59
C LEU A 180 -0.07 -14.92 6.56
N VAL A 181 -0.54 -14.35 5.44
CA VAL A 181 -1.95 -13.99 5.24
C VAL A 181 -2.84 -15.23 5.25
N LEU A 182 -2.47 -16.29 4.51
CA LEU A 182 -3.20 -17.57 4.50
C LEU A 182 -3.30 -18.17 5.91
N LYS A 183 -2.18 -18.20 6.64
CA LYS A 183 -2.13 -18.74 8.00
C LYS A 183 -3.07 -17.98 8.94
N ARG A 184 -2.99 -16.65 8.98
CA ARG A 184 -3.85 -15.81 9.82
C ARG A 184 -5.33 -15.93 9.45
N GLN A 185 -5.64 -16.07 8.16
CA GLN A 185 -7.01 -16.28 7.69
C GLN A 185 -7.55 -17.66 8.15
N ALA A 186 -6.73 -18.71 8.03
CA ALA A 186 -7.09 -20.04 8.47
C ALA A 186 -7.25 -20.13 9.99
N GLU A 187 -6.35 -19.51 10.77
CA GLU A 187 -6.46 -19.43 12.23
C GLU A 187 -7.77 -18.79 12.67
N LYS A 188 -8.23 -17.73 11.98
CA LYS A 188 -9.55 -17.15 12.22
C LYS A 188 -10.68 -18.15 11.95
N PHE A 189 -10.68 -18.82 10.80
CA PHE A 189 -11.71 -19.82 10.50
C PHE A 189 -11.71 -21.00 11.49
N LEU A 190 -10.55 -21.41 11.98
CA LEU A 190 -10.43 -22.41 13.04
C LEU A 190 -11.04 -21.92 14.36
N ALA A 191 -10.79 -20.67 14.73
CA ALA A 191 -11.38 -20.05 15.93
C ALA A 191 -12.91 -19.89 15.81
N ASP A 192 -13.40 -19.57 14.61
CA ASP A 192 -14.83 -19.44 14.30
C ASP A 192 -15.54 -20.81 14.17
N GLY A 193 -14.80 -21.93 14.24
CA GLY A 193 -15.34 -23.29 14.11
C GLY A 193 -15.65 -23.72 12.68
N ASN A 194 -15.27 -22.92 11.67
CA ASN A 194 -15.46 -23.23 10.26
C ASN A 194 -14.24 -23.99 9.70
N TYR A 195 -14.15 -25.28 10.05
CA TYR A 195 -13.01 -26.12 9.69
C TYR A 195 -12.88 -26.41 8.20
N THR A 196 -13.99 -26.42 7.44
CA THR A 196 -13.95 -26.65 5.98
C THR A 196 -13.32 -25.47 5.25
N ALA A 197 -13.72 -24.23 5.58
CA ALA A 197 -13.10 -23.03 5.02
C ALA A 197 -11.62 -22.93 5.43
N ALA A 198 -11.29 -23.24 6.69
CA ALA A 198 -9.89 -23.28 7.12
C ALA A 198 -9.04 -24.27 6.32
N ALA A 199 -9.60 -25.46 6.03
CA ALA A 199 -8.93 -26.49 5.24
C ALA A 199 -8.69 -26.06 3.78
N GLU A 200 -9.65 -25.38 3.14
CA GLU A 200 -9.48 -24.86 1.78
C GLU A 200 -8.38 -23.80 1.67
N ILE A 201 -8.25 -22.95 2.69
CA ILE A 201 -7.19 -21.94 2.76
C ILE A 201 -5.83 -22.59 3.02
N LEU A 202 -5.74 -23.51 4.00
CA LEU A 202 -4.49 -24.22 4.32
C LEU A 202 -4.04 -25.17 3.20
N ALA A 203 -4.97 -25.67 2.37
CA ALA A 203 -4.60 -26.46 1.19
C ALA A 203 -3.72 -25.66 0.21
N GLN A 204 -3.89 -24.35 0.15
CA GLN A 204 -3.12 -23.44 -0.72
C GLN A 204 -1.79 -22.98 -0.09
N SER A 205 -1.59 -23.23 1.20
CA SER A 205 -0.35 -22.88 1.90
C SER A 205 0.78 -23.87 1.61
N THR A 206 2.01 -23.36 1.70
CA THR A 206 3.25 -24.14 1.65
C THR A 206 3.67 -24.72 3.01
N GLU A 207 2.86 -24.54 4.06
CA GLU A 207 3.06 -25.25 5.34
C GLU A 207 3.15 -26.77 5.14
N SER A 208 3.97 -27.43 5.97
CA SER A 208 4.14 -28.88 5.88
C SER A 208 2.80 -29.58 6.12
N PHE A 209 2.54 -30.61 5.32
CA PHE A 209 1.29 -31.35 5.37
C PHE A 209 0.96 -31.84 6.80
N GLU A 210 1.95 -32.37 7.51
CA GLU A 210 1.81 -32.82 8.89
C GLU A 210 1.37 -31.69 9.83
N ALA A 211 2.00 -30.51 9.74
CA ALA A 211 1.65 -29.37 10.59
C ALA A 211 0.19 -28.90 10.36
N VAL A 212 -0.28 -28.95 9.11
CA VAL A 212 -1.66 -28.61 8.78
C VAL A 212 -2.62 -29.68 9.33
N VAL A 213 -2.33 -30.97 9.11
CA VAL A 213 -3.18 -32.07 9.57
C VAL A 213 -3.32 -32.06 11.10
N LEU A 214 -2.23 -31.83 11.83
CA LEU A 214 -2.23 -31.75 13.29
C LEU A 214 -3.23 -30.72 13.83
N LYS A 215 -3.45 -29.61 13.12
CA LYS A 215 -4.46 -28.58 13.50
C LYS A 215 -5.90 -29.11 13.47
N PHE A 216 -6.17 -30.16 12.68
CA PHE A 216 -7.49 -30.78 12.53
C PHE A 216 -7.63 -32.12 13.26
N MET A 217 -6.56 -32.66 13.85
CA MET A 217 -6.60 -33.93 14.56
C MET A 217 -7.33 -33.77 15.90
N SER A 218 -8.64 -34.03 15.92
CA SER A 218 -9.45 -34.15 17.14
C SER A 218 -10.69 -35.02 16.89
N ASN A 219 -11.35 -35.45 17.97
CA ASN A 219 -12.53 -36.32 17.90
C ASN A 219 -13.84 -35.59 17.51
N ASP A 220 -13.75 -34.38 16.97
CA ASP A 220 -14.90 -33.58 16.55
C ASP A 220 -15.24 -33.89 15.08
N ASP A 221 -16.50 -34.19 14.80
CA ASP A 221 -16.98 -34.49 13.45
C ASP A 221 -16.80 -33.30 12.49
N ALA A 222 -16.89 -32.06 12.99
CA ALA A 222 -16.65 -30.87 12.18
C ALA A 222 -15.19 -30.76 11.72
N ARG A 223 -14.23 -31.18 12.56
CA ARG A 223 -12.79 -31.20 12.23
C ARG A 223 -12.45 -32.34 11.28
N ARG A 224 -13.12 -33.50 11.39
CA ARG A 224 -12.99 -34.61 10.44
C ARG A 224 -13.42 -34.21 9.04
N LEU A 225 -14.52 -33.45 8.93
CA LEU A 225 -14.98 -32.90 7.66
C LEU A 225 -13.93 -31.97 7.05
N GLY A 226 -13.36 -31.05 7.84
CA GLY A 226 -12.27 -30.18 7.40
C GLY A 226 -11.04 -30.96 6.92
N LEU A 227 -10.64 -32.00 7.64
CA LEU A 227 -9.52 -32.86 7.23
C LEU A 227 -9.80 -33.57 5.89
N LYS A 228 -11.03 -34.06 5.68
CA LYS A 228 -11.44 -34.67 4.41
C LYS A 228 -11.30 -33.67 3.27
N THR A 229 -11.82 -32.45 3.43
CA THR A 229 -11.72 -31.39 2.41
C THR A 229 -10.26 -31.02 2.11
N LEU A 230 -9.40 -30.94 3.14
CA LEU A 230 -7.97 -30.69 2.96
C LEU A 230 -7.31 -31.76 2.07
N LEU A 231 -7.59 -33.04 2.35
CA LEU A 231 -7.05 -34.17 1.61
C LEU A 231 -7.53 -34.17 0.15
N GLU A 232 -8.83 -33.93 -0.07
CA GLU A 232 -9.40 -33.82 -1.41
C GLU A 232 -8.72 -32.70 -2.22
N LYS A 233 -8.52 -31.52 -1.62
CA LYS A 233 -7.88 -30.38 -2.30
C LYS A 233 -6.40 -30.61 -2.59
N LYS A 234 -5.65 -31.20 -1.65
CA LYS A 234 -4.24 -31.57 -1.90
C LYS A 234 -4.16 -32.66 -2.98
N LEU A 235 -5.06 -33.65 -2.98
CA LEU A 235 -5.11 -34.68 -4.02
C LEU A 235 -5.43 -34.09 -5.40
N GLU A 236 -6.42 -33.20 -5.51
CA GLU A 236 -6.74 -32.47 -6.75
C GLU A 236 -5.54 -31.68 -7.27
N SER A 237 -4.75 -31.08 -6.37
CA SER A 237 -3.55 -30.33 -6.75
C SER A 237 -2.45 -31.22 -7.33
N LEU A 238 -2.34 -32.47 -6.85
CA LEU A 238 -1.37 -33.46 -7.32
C LEU A 238 -1.83 -34.16 -8.61
N GLN A 239 -3.15 -34.29 -8.81
CA GLN A 239 -3.72 -34.92 -10.00
C GLN A 239 -3.68 -34.02 -11.24
N ARG A 240 -3.55 -32.69 -11.08
CA ARG A 240 -3.13 -31.84 -12.19
C ARG A 240 -1.66 -32.17 -12.47
N PRO A 241 -1.33 -32.70 -13.66
CA PRO A 241 0.04 -33.07 -13.96
C PRO A 241 0.94 -31.87 -13.71
N GLU A 242 1.88 -32.06 -12.81
CA GLU A 242 3.03 -31.19 -12.62
C GLU A 242 3.75 -31.01 -13.97
N ALA A 243 3.44 -29.92 -14.68
CA ALA A 243 4.30 -29.36 -15.72
C ALA A 243 5.61 -28.79 -15.14
N SER A 244 5.93 -29.09 -13.88
CA SER A 244 7.19 -28.79 -13.17
C SER A 244 8.32 -29.75 -13.49
N PHE A 245 8.07 -30.92 -14.09
CA PHE A 245 9.17 -31.80 -14.55
C PHE A 245 9.91 -31.25 -15.80
N LEU A 246 9.32 -30.32 -16.57
CA LEU A 246 9.94 -29.78 -17.79
C LEU A 246 10.70 -28.45 -17.61
N ARG A 247 10.71 -27.85 -16.41
CA ARG A 247 11.55 -26.66 -16.13
C ARG A 247 12.98 -27.02 -15.76
N TYR A 248 13.22 -28.22 -15.22
CA TYR A 248 14.58 -28.70 -14.91
C TYR A 248 15.34 -29.26 -16.13
N GLN A 249 14.67 -29.58 -17.23
CA GLN A 249 15.35 -30.03 -18.47
C GLN A 249 15.70 -28.89 -19.43
N ASN A 250 15.06 -27.72 -19.34
CA ASN A 250 15.36 -26.58 -20.22
C ASN A 250 16.53 -25.70 -19.74
N SER A 251 16.96 -25.81 -18.47
CA SER A 251 18.19 -25.15 -17.99
C SER A 251 19.46 -25.92 -18.36
N HIS A 252 19.35 -27.22 -18.66
CA HIS A 252 20.51 -28.05 -19.03
C HIS A 252 20.81 -28.08 -20.54
N PHE A 253 19.91 -27.54 -21.38
CA PHE A 253 20.11 -27.50 -22.84
C PHE A 253 20.62 -26.14 -23.37
N LEU A 254 20.66 -25.09 -22.54
CA LEU A 254 21.16 -23.77 -22.95
C LEU A 254 22.60 -23.44 -22.48
N LEU A 255 23.23 -24.32 -21.71
CA LEU A 255 24.65 -24.18 -21.32
C LEU A 255 25.63 -24.92 -22.25
N GLY A 256 25.15 -25.46 -23.38
CA GLY A 256 25.93 -26.30 -24.32
C GLY A 256 26.25 -25.69 -25.70
N CYS A 257 26.09 -24.39 -25.93
CA CYS A 257 26.38 -23.77 -27.24
C CYS A 257 27.27 -22.51 -27.21
N TYR A 258 28.04 -22.29 -26.14
CA TYR A 258 29.14 -21.31 -26.16
C TYR A 258 30.45 -22.01 -25.78
N LEU A 259 30.93 -22.86 -26.67
CA LEU A 259 32.33 -23.29 -26.77
C LEU A 259 32.50 -24.01 -28.11
N PHE A 260 32.59 -23.22 -29.18
CA PHE A 260 33.46 -23.41 -30.35
C PHE A 260 33.53 -22.08 -31.11
#